data_AF-A0A2T5K3H7-F1
#
_entry.id   AF-A0A2T5K3H7-F1
#
_cell.length_a   1.000
_cell.length_b   1.000
_cell.length_c   1.000
_cell.angle_alpha   90.00
_cell.angle_beta   90.00
_cell.angle_gamma   90.00
#
_symmetry.space_group_name_H-M   'P 1'
#
loop_
_entity.id
_entity.type
_entity.pdbx_description
1 polymer ?
#
loop_
_entity_poly.entity_id
_entity_poly.type
_entity_poly.pdbx_seq_one_letter_code
_entity_poly.pdbx_strand_id
1 'polypeptide(L)'
;MSLVSYLENTLPPSPQREEALSLIRLGLSFQKHHRVGKRPGPLKAYLLEVTARIETPLTFDRLLDELELEAARRNIYGTEASPIEKVDRVWEVIVFHHPRAGRQSLTFKTIRNKLTWCKLNLNP
;
A
#
# COMPACT_ATOMS: atom_id res chain seq x y z
N MET A 1 -30.29 -1.91 10.64
CA MET A 1 -31.16 -1.25 9.64
C MET A 1 -30.32 -0.30 8.81
N SER A 2 -30.50 -0.26 7.49
CA SER A 2 -29.81 0.72 6.63
C SER A 2 -30.63 2.02 6.56
N LEU A 3 -29.96 3.16 6.40
CA LEU A 3 -30.63 4.46 6.19
C LEU A 3 -31.64 4.44 5.03
N VAL A 4 -31.36 3.64 4.00
CA VAL A 4 -32.26 3.39 2.86
C VAL A 4 -33.54 2.70 3.32
N SER A 5 -33.40 1.59 4.07
CA SER A 5 -34.56 0.84 4.59
C SER A 5 -35.39 1.63 5.60
N TYR A 6 -34.78 2.56 6.34
CA TYR A 6 -35.51 3.45 7.24
C TYR A 6 -36.40 4.41 6.44
N LEU A 7 -35.84 5.10 5.44
CA LEU A 7 -36.59 6.07 4.62
C LEU A 7 -37.69 5.43 3.77
N GLU A 8 -37.46 4.24 3.22
CA GLU A 8 -38.46 3.50 2.46
C GLU A 8 -39.67 3.10 3.32
N ASN A 9 -39.45 2.85 4.62
CA ASN A 9 -40.49 2.45 5.57
C ASN A 9 -41.17 3.64 6.26
N THR A 10 -40.50 4.79 6.41
CA THR A 10 -41.06 5.95 7.11
C THR A 10 -41.74 6.96 6.18
N LEU A 11 -41.33 7.03 4.90
CA LEU A 11 -41.86 8.01 3.96
C LEU A 11 -42.60 7.34 2.79
N PRO A 12 -43.82 7.83 2.45
CA PRO A 12 -44.51 7.37 1.26
C PRO A 12 -43.74 7.74 -0.02
N PRO A 13 -44.00 7.06 -1.15
CA PRO A 13 -43.41 7.41 -2.44
C PRO A 13 -43.73 8.87 -2.79
N SER A 14 -42.71 9.71 -2.71
CA SER A 14 -42.78 11.14 -3.01
C SER A 14 -41.47 11.61 -3.67
N PRO A 15 -41.49 12.73 -4.42
CA PRO A 15 -40.30 13.28 -5.05
C PRO A 15 -39.18 13.56 -4.02
N GLN A 16 -39.56 14.03 -2.83
CA GLN A 16 -38.65 14.34 -1.72
C GLN A 16 -37.97 13.07 -1.18
N ARG A 17 -38.69 11.95 -1.14
CA ARG A 17 -38.12 10.65 -0.74
C ARG A 17 -37.08 10.17 -1.75
N GLU A 18 -37.38 10.30 -3.04
CA GLU A 18 -36.46 9.90 -4.10
C GLU A 18 -35.19 10.75 -4.11
N GLU A 19 -35.33 12.05 -3.87
CA GLU A 19 -34.20 12.98 -3.75
C GLU A 19 -33.30 12.60 -2.57
N ALA A 20 -33.88 12.34 -1.38
CA ALA A 20 -33.12 11.90 -0.21
C ALA A 20 -32.41 10.55 -0.43
N LEU A 21 -33.09 9.58 -1.06
CA LEU A 21 -32.49 8.30 -1.44
C LEU A 21 -31.35 8.46 -2.44
N SER A 22 -31.47 9.39 -3.39
CA SER A 22 -30.42 9.68 -4.36
C SER A 22 -29.16 10.21 -3.70
N LEU A 23 -29.30 11.14 -2.74
CA LEU A 23 -28.20 11.72 -1.96
C LEU A 23 -27.52 10.66 -1.09
N ILE A 24 -28.27 9.76 -0.46
CA ILE A 24 -27.71 8.67 0.34
C ILE A 24 -26.95 7.68 -0.55
N ARG A 25 -27.50 7.30 -1.71
CA ARG A 25 -26.82 6.41 -2.66
C ARG A 25 -25.53 7.05 -3.20
N LEU A 26 -25.55 8.36 -3.45
CA LEU A 26 -24.39 9.14 -3.84
C LEU A 26 -23.34 9.18 -2.72
N GLY A 27 -23.74 9.47 -1.48
CA GLY A 27 -22.84 9.42 -0.33
C GLY A 27 -22.23 8.02 -0.10
N LEU A 28 -23.03 6.96 -0.27
CA LEU A 28 -22.55 5.57 -0.19
C LEU A 28 -21.61 5.21 -1.34
N SER A 29 -21.83 5.71 -2.56
CA SER A 29 -20.89 5.51 -3.67
C SER A 29 -19.58 6.24 -3.41
N PHE A 30 -19.62 7.49 -2.93
CA PHE A 30 -18.42 8.23 -2.49
C PHE A 30 -17.68 7.50 -1.37
N GLN A 31 -18.38 6.96 -0.38
CA GLN A 31 -17.78 6.19 0.71
C GLN A 31 -17.12 4.90 0.20
N LYS A 32 -17.72 4.22 -0.78
CA LYS A 32 -17.10 3.07 -1.47
C LYS A 32 -15.82 3.49 -2.20
N HIS A 33 -15.85 4.61 -2.93
CA HIS A 33 -14.67 5.15 -3.62
C HIS A 33 -13.55 5.59 -2.65
N HIS A 34 -13.89 6.15 -1.50
CA HIS A 34 -12.91 6.51 -0.45
C HIS A 34 -12.39 5.29 0.34
N ARG A 35 -13.18 4.21 0.46
CA ARG A 35 -12.76 2.93 1.06
C ARG A 35 -11.89 2.08 0.16
N VAL A 36 -11.84 2.34 -1.15
CA VAL A 36 -10.77 1.84 -2.01
C VAL A 36 -9.52 2.63 -1.65
N GLY A 37 -8.89 2.25 -0.53
CA GLY A 37 -7.62 2.82 -0.09
C GLY A 37 -6.67 2.89 -1.28
N LYS A 38 -6.07 4.07 -1.50
CA LYS A 38 -5.12 4.31 -2.60
C LYS A 38 -4.20 3.09 -2.70
N ARG A 39 -4.22 2.40 -3.85
CA ARG A 39 -3.35 1.24 -4.11
C ARG A 39 -1.94 1.60 -3.66
N PRO A 40 -1.26 0.73 -2.90
CA PRO A 40 0.07 1.03 -2.40
C PRO A 40 0.96 1.41 -3.59
N GLY A 41 1.68 2.52 -3.46
CA GLY A 41 2.64 2.92 -4.49
C GLY A 41 3.71 1.83 -4.70
N PRO A 42 4.44 1.82 -5.82
CA PRO A 42 5.30 0.71 -6.22
C PRO A 42 6.25 0.21 -5.13
N LEU A 43 6.91 1.14 -4.42
CA LEU A 43 7.79 0.76 -3.32
C LEU A 43 7.05 0.11 -2.14
N LYS A 44 5.84 0.59 -1.80
CA LYS A 44 5.07 -0.01 -0.70
C LYS A 44 4.58 -1.41 -1.07
N ALA A 45 4.14 -1.60 -2.31
CA ALA A 45 3.73 -2.91 -2.82
C ALA A 45 4.91 -3.90 -2.80
N TYR A 46 6.06 -3.49 -3.34
CA TYR A 46 7.27 -4.31 -3.33
C TYR A 46 7.75 -4.66 -1.92
N LEU A 47 7.81 -3.68 -1.01
CA LEU A 47 8.19 -3.94 0.38
C LEU A 47 7.20 -4.88 1.07
N LEU A 48 5.91 -4.82 0.74
CA LEU A 48 4.92 -5.77 1.27
C LEU A 48 5.22 -7.21 0.82
N GLU A 49 5.58 -7.41 -0.45
CA GLU A 49 5.96 -8.72 -0.99
C GLU A 49 7.27 -9.26 -0.39
N VAL A 50 8.27 -8.39 -0.17
CA VAL A 50 9.52 -8.77 0.52
C VAL A 50 9.22 -9.13 1.97
N THR A 51 8.47 -8.28 2.68
CA THR A 51 8.18 -8.50 4.10
C THR A 51 7.28 -9.71 4.36
N ALA A 52 6.44 -10.11 3.40
CA ALA A 52 5.65 -11.34 3.47
C ALA A 52 6.50 -12.62 3.43
N ARG A 53 7.73 -12.54 2.89
CA ARG A 53 8.67 -13.67 2.81
C ARG A 53 9.56 -13.80 4.05
N ILE A 54 9.59 -12.78 4.92
CA ILE A 54 10.43 -12.77 6.12
C ILE A 54 9.74 -13.53 7.24
N GLU A 55 10.40 -14.57 7.75
CA GLU A 55 9.94 -15.28 8.95
C GLU A 55 9.89 -14.36 10.16
N THR A 56 8.87 -14.55 11.01
CA THR A 56 8.71 -13.75 12.24
C THR A 56 9.87 -13.99 13.21
N PRO A 57 10.37 -12.95 13.91
CA PRO A 57 9.89 -11.57 13.94
C PRO A 57 10.35 -10.72 12.73
N LEU A 58 9.44 -9.85 12.24
CA LEU A 58 9.75 -8.88 11.20
C LEU A 58 10.49 -7.66 11.78
N THR A 59 11.82 -7.65 11.70
CA THR A 59 12.69 -6.55 12.11
C THR A 59 13.17 -5.73 10.92
N PHE A 60 13.66 -4.51 11.17
CA PHE A 60 14.24 -3.69 10.11
C PHE A 60 15.54 -4.28 9.58
N ASP A 61 16.36 -4.88 10.44
CA ASP A 61 17.61 -5.51 10.01
C ASP A 61 17.38 -6.71 9.10
N ARG A 62 16.41 -7.57 9.42
CA ARG A 62 16.01 -8.68 8.51
C ARG A 62 15.47 -8.19 7.17
N LEU A 63 14.77 -7.05 7.17
CA LEU A 63 14.36 -6.42 5.91
C LEU A 63 15.59 -5.95 5.12
N LEU A 64 16.59 -5.36 5.77
CA LEU A 64 17.81 -4.93 5.08
C LEU A 64 18.57 -6.13 4.51
N ASP A 65 18.68 -7.24 5.25
CA ASP A 65 19.31 -8.47 4.80
C ASP A 65 18.61 -9.01 3.52
N GLU A 66 17.28 -9.05 3.50
CA GLU A 66 16.53 -9.46 2.31
C GLU A 66 16.70 -8.49 1.13
N LEU A 67 16.71 -7.18 1.39
CA LEU A 67 16.93 -6.18 0.34
C LEU A 67 18.35 -6.27 -0.23
N GLU A 68 19.34 -6.68 0.56
CA GLU A 68 20.70 -6.97 0.10
C GLU A 68 20.75 -8.22 -0.78
N LEU A 69 20.02 -9.28 -0.41
CA LEU A 69 19.87 -10.47 -1.25
C LEU A 69 19.19 -10.13 -2.58
N GLU A 70 18.14 -9.31 -2.55
CA GLU A 70 17.45 -8.85 -3.76
C GLU A 70 18.35 -7.94 -4.63
N ALA A 71 19.19 -7.11 -4.04
CA ALA A 71 20.21 -6.34 -4.76
C ALA A 71 21.25 -7.26 -5.42
N ALA A 72 21.70 -8.29 -4.71
CA ALA A 72 22.63 -9.29 -5.25
C ALA A 72 22.00 -10.10 -6.40
N ARG A 73 20.72 -10.49 -6.27
CA ARG A 73 19.98 -11.16 -7.36
C ARG A 73 19.91 -10.28 -8.60
N ARG A 74 19.62 -9.00 -8.46
CA ARG A 74 19.63 -8.07 -9.59
C ARG A 74 20.99 -8.00 -10.27
N ASN A 75 22.08 -8.01 -9.50
CA ASN A 75 23.43 -7.98 -10.06
C ASN A 75 23.72 -9.23 -10.92
N ILE A 76 23.16 -10.38 -10.55
CA ILE A 76 23.36 -11.66 -11.26
C ILE A 76 22.42 -11.80 -12.46
N TYR A 77 21.13 -11.52 -12.27
CA TYR A 77 20.06 -11.81 -13.23
C TYR A 77 19.57 -10.58 -14.02
N GLY A 78 20.16 -9.41 -13.78
CA GLY A 78 19.81 -8.16 -14.44
C GLY A 78 18.64 -7.42 -13.79
N THR A 79 18.22 -6.33 -14.44
CA THR A 79 17.27 -5.35 -13.89
C THR A 79 15.84 -5.85 -13.71
N GLU A 80 15.47 -6.94 -14.38
CA GLU A 80 14.12 -7.51 -14.29
C GLU A 80 13.91 -8.33 -13.02
N ALA A 81 15.00 -8.84 -12.42
CA ALA A 81 14.92 -9.72 -11.26
C ALA A 81 14.54 -8.98 -9.97
N SER A 82 15.00 -7.73 -9.81
CA SER A 82 14.65 -6.92 -8.64
C SER A 82 14.78 -5.43 -8.92
N PRO A 83 13.87 -4.60 -8.38
CA PRO A 83 13.97 -3.15 -8.49
C PRO A 83 15.03 -2.53 -7.56
N ILE A 84 15.61 -3.29 -6.62
CA ILE A 84 16.65 -2.82 -5.70
C ILE A 84 18.02 -2.94 -6.36
N GLU A 85 18.76 -1.84 -6.46
CA GLU A 85 20.11 -1.83 -7.04
C GLU A 85 21.18 -2.03 -5.99
N LYS A 86 21.08 -1.31 -4.88
CA LYS A 86 22.10 -1.28 -3.83
C LYS A 86 21.46 -0.95 -2.49
N VAL A 87 21.96 -1.58 -1.43
CA VAL A 87 21.75 -1.18 -0.04
C VAL A 87 23.09 -0.72 0.51
N ASP A 88 23.12 0.46 1.10
CA ASP A 88 24.31 1.05 1.69
C ASP A 88 24.05 1.35 3.17
N ARG A 89 24.57 0.49 4.04
CA ARG A 89 24.37 0.62 5.50
C ARG A 89 25.17 1.78 6.10
N VAL A 90 26.33 2.13 5.53
CA VAL A 90 27.18 3.21 6.04
C VAL A 90 26.50 4.56 5.81
N TRP A 91 25.92 4.74 4.62
CA TRP A 91 25.21 5.96 4.25
C TRP A 91 23.70 5.91 4.56
N GLU A 92 23.21 4.82 5.14
CA GLU A 92 21.80 4.56 5.46
C GLU A 92 20.84 4.81 4.29
N VAL A 93 21.21 4.33 3.10
CA VAL A 93 20.48 4.59 1.84
C VAL A 93 20.27 3.31 1.04
N ILE A 94 19.15 3.25 0.34
CA ILE A 94 18.81 2.20 -0.64
C ILE A 94 18.56 2.85 -2.00
N VAL A 95 19.14 2.27 -3.05
CA VAL A 95 18.89 2.68 -4.42
C VAL A 95 17.81 1.78 -5.01
N PHE A 96 16.65 2.37 -5.32
CA PHE A 96 15.45 1.70 -5.83
C PHE A 96 15.11 2.22 -7.23
N HIS A 97 14.71 1.33 -8.13
CA HIS A 97 14.25 1.69 -9.48
C HIS A 97 12.73 1.75 -9.51
N HIS A 98 12.21 2.96 -9.53
CA HIS A 98 10.80 3.21 -9.68
C HIS A 98 10.37 3.02 -11.15
N PRO A 99 9.26 2.32 -11.43
CA PRO A 99 8.79 2.03 -12.80
C PRO A 99 8.38 3.27 -13.63
N ARG A 100 8.47 4.47 -13.07
CA ARG A 100 8.04 5.74 -13.72
C ARG A 100 9.04 6.85 -13.48
N ALA A 101 9.51 6.97 -12.24
CA ALA A 101 10.45 8.01 -11.84
C ALA A 101 11.93 7.58 -11.94
N GLY A 102 12.20 6.35 -12.42
CA GLY A 102 13.55 5.84 -12.60
C GLY A 102 14.28 5.58 -11.28
N ARG A 103 15.61 5.72 -11.32
CA ARG A 103 16.51 5.47 -10.19
C ARG A 103 16.30 6.50 -9.08
N GLN A 104 16.00 6.02 -7.88
CA GLN A 104 15.77 6.84 -6.69
C GLN A 104 16.66 6.38 -5.54
N SER A 105 17.25 7.35 -4.85
CA SER A 105 17.95 7.14 -3.58
C SER A 105 16.99 7.38 -2.43
N LEU A 106 16.83 6.38 -1.57
CA LEU A 106 15.86 6.37 -0.47
C LEU A 106 16.58 6.18 0.86
N THR A 107 16.29 7.02 1.83
CA THR A 107 16.88 6.90 3.17
C THR A 107 16.25 5.76 3.97
N PHE A 108 16.99 5.18 4.90
CA PHE A 108 16.48 4.15 5.82
C PHE A 108 15.29 4.65 6.62
N LYS A 109 15.24 5.93 6.99
CA LYS A 109 14.06 6.56 7.61
C LYS A 109 12.79 6.37 6.77
N THR A 110 12.90 6.56 5.45
CA THR A 110 11.78 6.38 4.51
C THR A 110 11.34 4.91 4.47
N ILE A 111 12.30 3.98 4.46
CA ILE A 111 12.01 2.54 4.45
C ILE A 111 11.38 2.10 5.77
N ARG A 112 11.89 2.55 6.93
CA ARG A 112 11.31 2.28 8.26
C ARG A 112 9.84 2.73 8.33
N ASN A 113 9.54 3.94 7.87
CA ASN A 113 8.16 4.44 7.84
C ASN A 113 7.25 3.56 6.97
N LYS A 114 7.76 3.05 5.84
CA LYS A 114 7.01 2.14 4.98
C LYS A 114 6.91 0.72 5.56
N LEU A 115 7.91 0.25 6.30
CA LEU A 115 7.88 -1.02 7.01
C LEU A 115 6.80 -1.02 8.11
N THR A 116 6.63 0.07 8.85
CA THR A 116 5.52 0.22 9.81
C THR A 116 4.17 0.04 9.12
N TRP A 117 4.00 0.61 7.92
CA TRP A 117 2.80 0.38 7.12
C TRP A 117 2.67 -1.09 6.67
N CYS A 118 3.76 -1.74 6.23
CA CYS A 118 3.71 -3.14 5.81
C CYS A 118 3.31 -4.08 6.96
N LYS A 119 3.86 -3.87 8.17
CA LYS A 119 3.49 -4.61 9.39
C LYS A 119 1.98 -4.59 9.67
N LEU A 120 1.32 -3.46 9.43
CA LEU A 120 -0.12 -3.30 9.63
C LEU A 120 -0.97 -3.95 8.54
N ASN A 121 -0.39 -4.28 7.37
CA ASN A 121 -1.12 -4.80 6.21
C ASN A 121 -0.73 -6.25 5.83
N LEU A 122 0.19 -6.88 6.57
CA LEU A 122 0.59 -8.28 6.36
C LEU A 122 -0.45 -9.28 6.87
N ASN A 123 -1.27 -8.88 7.85
CA ASN A 123 -2.37 -9.68 8.41
C ASN A 123 -3.68 -8.88 8.34
N PRO A 124 -4.35 -8.80 7.17
CA PRO A 124 -5.66 -8.15 7.06
C PRO A 124 -6.79 -8.94 7.73
#